data_AF-A0A536FZF8-F1
#
_entry.id   AF-A0A536FZF8-F1
#
_cell.length_a   1.000
_cell.length_b   1.000
_cell.length_c   1.000
_cell.angle_alpha   90.00
_cell.angle_beta   90.00
_cell.angle_gamma   90.00
#
_symmetry.space_group_name_H-M   'P 1'
#
loop_
_entity.id
_entity.type
_entity.pdbx_description
1 polymer ?
#
loop_
_entity_poly.entity_id
_entity_poly.type
_entity_poly.pdbx_seq_one_letter_code
_entity_poly.pdbx_strand_id
1 'polypeptide(L)'
;MTTPSRGTVVAGLLLAAFVIRLPTLGYPLVEAHAFRQTQTAITAVVYHRDGIDLLHTPMPTIGPPWQLPFEFPLFQGAAALVMDVGLGVEPAIRLTNLVLFMVTALAIVWLLREFGQEALTIPVLVAYLFSPFALEWSRASIIDYLAVAPTLGAIAAARRAETTGRSRWWVLAAVLGVVSAL
;
A
#
# COMPACT_ATOMS: atom_id res chain seq x y z
N MET A 1 24.09 29.69 -1.82
CA MET A 1 23.35 28.43 -2.00
C MET A 1 22.25 28.39 -0.95
N THR A 2 20.98 28.46 -1.35
CA THR A 2 19.84 28.33 -0.42
C THR A 2 19.67 26.87 -0.05
N THR A 3 19.59 26.55 1.25
CA THR A 3 19.26 25.20 1.69
C THR A 3 17.87 24.81 1.17
N PRO A 4 17.69 23.60 0.62
CA PRO A 4 16.40 23.18 0.11
C PRO A 4 15.37 23.13 1.24
N SER A 5 14.13 23.51 0.93
CA SER A 5 13.03 23.45 1.91
C SER A 5 12.78 22.00 2.33
N ARG A 6 12.26 21.78 3.55
CA ARG A 6 11.88 20.44 4.02
C ARG A 6 10.92 19.74 3.06
N GLY A 7 9.97 20.49 2.49
CA GLY A 7 9.02 19.95 1.49
C GLY A 7 9.73 19.45 0.23
N THR A 8 10.71 20.20 -0.28
CA THR A 8 11.53 19.80 -1.42
C THR A 8 12.31 18.52 -1.14
N VAL A 9 12.89 18.39 0.05
CA VAL A 9 13.62 17.17 0.46
C VAL A 9 12.68 15.97 0.54
N VAL A 10 11.50 16.11 1.16
CA VAL A 10 10.50 15.03 1.23
C VAL A 10 10.06 14.59 -0.17
N ALA A 11 9.74 15.53 -1.06
CA ALA A 11 9.37 15.21 -2.44
C ALA A 11 10.50 14.48 -3.18
N GLY A 12 11.75 14.93 -3.00
CA GLY A 12 12.92 14.27 -3.56
C GLY A 12 13.11 12.84 -3.05
N LEU A 13 12.92 12.59 -1.75
CA LEU A 13 12.99 11.24 -1.16
C LEU A 13 11.91 10.32 -1.73
N LEU A 14 10.66 10.81 -1.82
CA LEU A 14 9.55 10.03 -2.37
C LEU A 14 9.78 9.70 -3.85
N LEU A 15 10.22 10.67 -4.65
CA LEU A 15 10.54 10.46 -6.05
C LEU A 15 11.67 9.45 -6.22
N ALA A 16 12.77 9.60 -5.48
CA ALA A 16 13.90 8.68 -5.53
C ALA A 16 13.46 7.25 -5.13
N ALA A 17 12.68 7.11 -4.06
CA ALA A 17 12.18 5.83 -3.60
C ALA A 17 11.30 5.13 -4.66
N PHE A 18 10.43 5.89 -5.33
CA PHE A 18 9.58 5.37 -6.40
C PHE A 18 10.41 4.96 -7.63
N VAL A 19 11.28 5.83 -8.11
CA VAL A 19 12.09 5.60 -9.33
C VAL A 19 13.02 4.39 -9.17
N ILE A 20 13.67 4.23 -8.03
CA ILE A 20 14.58 3.10 -7.76
C ILE A 20 13.84 1.74 -7.84
N ARG A 21 12.53 1.72 -7.62
CA ARG A 21 11.72 0.49 -7.61
C ARG A 21 11.10 0.13 -8.96
N LEU A 22 10.98 1.09 -9.87
CA LEU A 22 10.39 0.88 -11.21
C LEU A 22 11.01 -0.31 -11.97
N PRO A 23 12.35 -0.53 -11.98
CA PRO A 23 12.94 -1.67 -12.68
C PRO A 23 12.53 -3.04 -12.11
N THR A 24 12.03 -3.09 -10.86
CA THR A 24 11.67 -4.35 -10.18
C THR A 24 10.23 -4.79 -10.44
N LEU A 25 9.40 -3.95 -11.08
CA LEU A 25 7.99 -4.24 -11.34
C LEU A 25 7.78 -5.47 -12.23
N GLY A 26 8.71 -5.77 -13.14
CA GLY A 26 8.63 -6.92 -14.03
C GLY A 26 9.28 -8.20 -13.49
N TYR A 27 9.75 -8.22 -12.24
CA TYR A 27 10.43 -9.40 -11.70
C TYR A 27 9.43 -10.54 -11.42
N PRO A 28 9.80 -11.80 -11.73
CA PRO A 28 8.93 -12.96 -11.49
C PRO A 28 8.66 -13.14 -10.00
N LEU A 29 7.51 -13.70 -9.63
CA LEU A 29 7.06 -13.88 -8.23
C LEU A 29 7.67 -15.13 -7.57
N VAL A 30 9.00 -15.27 -7.59
CA VAL A 30 9.72 -16.48 -7.13
C VAL A 30 10.66 -16.21 -5.95
N GLU A 31 10.69 -14.97 -5.47
CA GLU A 31 11.48 -14.57 -4.30
C GLU A 31 10.84 -14.99 -2.96
N ALA A 32 11.27 -14.38 -1.85
CA ALA A 32 10.74 -14.65 -0.52
C ALA A 32 9.21 -14.60 -0.50
N HIS A 33 8.61 -15.57 0.21
CA HIS A 33 7.17 -15.73 0.31
C HIS A 33 6.45 -15.92 -1.05
N ALA A 34 7.11 -16.51 -2.05
CA ALA A 34 6.54 -16.80 -3.37
C ALA A 34 5.15 -17.44 -3.31
N PHE A 35 4.91 -18.35 -2.36
CA PHE A 35 3.58 -18.94 -2.12
C PHE A 35 2.51 -17.87 -1.83
N ARG A 36 2.76 -16.94 -0.90
CA ARG A 36 1.82 -15.85 -0.58
C ARG A 36 1.66 -14.89 -1.74
N GLN A 37 2.76 -14.53 -2.40
CA GLN A 37 2.74 -13.61 -3.53
C GLN A 37 1.91 -14.17 -4.71
N THR A 38 2.13 -15.44 -5.05
CA THR A 38 1.37 -16.09 -6.13
C THR A 38 -0.08 -16.36 -5.75
N GLN A 39 -0.36 -16.64 -4.48
CA GLN A 39 -1.73 -16.75 -3.95
C GLN A 39 -2.49 -15.41 -4.05
N THR A 40 -1.84 -14.28 -3.75
CA THR A 40 -2.44 -12.95 -3.96
C THR A 40 -2.63 -12.65 -5.45
N ALA A 41 -1.64 -13.01 -6.27
CA ALA A 41 -1.65 -12.74 -7.69
C ALA A 41 -2.75 -13.50 -8.45
N ILE A 42 -2.95 -14.78 -8.15
CA ILE A 42 -3.94 -15.59 -8.88
C ILE A 42 -5.36 -15.07 -8.67
N THR A 43 -5.69 -14.60 -7.47
CA THR A 43 -6.99 -13.97 -7.19
C THR A 43 -7.18 -12.71 -8.04
N ALA A 44 -6.14 -11.85 -8.15
CA ALA A 44 -6.19 -10.66 -9.00
C ALA A 44 -6.36 -11.01 -10.48
N VAL A 45 -5.68 -12.06 -10.95
CA VAL A 45 -5.83 -12.56 -12.34
C VAL A 45 -7.25 -13.05 -12.60
N VAL A 46 -7.85 -13.78 -11.66
CA VAL A 46 -9.24 -14.25 -11.80
C VAL A 46 -10.20 -13.06 -11.83
N TYR A 47 -10.03 -12.06 -10.98
CA TYR A 47 -10.86 -10.85 -11.01
C TYR A 47 -10.71 -10.04 -12.30
N HIS A 48 -9.50 -9.93 -12.83
CA HIS A 48 -9.28 -9.30 -14.14
C HIS A 48 -10.01 -10.05 -15.26
N ARG A 49 -9.99 -11.38 -15.23
CA ARG A 49 -10.59 -12.22 -16.28
C ARG A 49 -12.11 -12.32 -16.18
N ASP A 50 -12.63 -12.55 -14.97
CA ASP A 50 -14.01 -12.98 -14.74
C ASP A 50 -14.87 -11.90 -14.07
N GLY A 51 -14.27 -10.76 -13.71
CA GLY A 51 -14.90 -9.66 -12.98
C GLY A 51 -14.56 -9.65 -11.50
N ILE A 52 -14.51 -8.44 -10.92
CA ILE A 52 -14.23 -8.25 -9.49
C ILE A 52 -15.48 -8.60 -8.67
N ASP A 53 -15.34 -9.59 -7.79
CA ASP A 53 -16.34 -9.95 -6.78
C ASP A 53 -15.67 -10.02 -5.40
N LEU A 54 -15.80 -8.95 -4.61
CA LEU A 54 -15.13 -8.83 -3.31
C LEU A 54 -15.72 -9.76 -2.23
N LEU A 55 -16.87 -10.39 -2.49
CA LEU A 55 -17.50 -11.33 -1.55
C LEU A 55 -16.97 -12.76 -1.72
N HIS A 56 -16.25 -13.03 -2.80
CA HIS A 56 -15.66 -14.33 -3.10
C HIS A 56 -14.19 -14.19 -3.43
N THR A 57 -13.32 -14.94 -2.74
CA THR A 57 -11.88 -14.94 -2.99
C THR A 57 -11.51 -16.18 -3.82
N PRO A 58 -11.53 -16.12 -5.16
CA PRO A 58 -11.32 -17.29 -6.00
C PRO A 58 -9.92 -17.86 -5.85
N MET A 59 -9.84 -19.18 -5.73
CA MET A 59 -8.60 -19.93 -5.64
C MET A 59 -8.71 -21.19 -6.52
N PRO A 60 -8.38 -21.08 -7.82
CA PRO A 60 -8.61 -22.18 -8.78
C PRO A 60 -7.65 -23.36 -8.60
N THR A 61 -6.57 -23.19 -7.81
CA THR A 61 -5.58 -24.25 -7.56
C THR A 61 -6.00 -25.21 -6.45
N ILE A 62 -7.09 -24.95 -5.74
CA ILE A 62 -7.65 -25.84 -4.71
C ILE A 62 -8.94 -26.51 -5.21
N GLY A 63 -9.45 -27.48 -4.46
CA GLY A 63 -10.72 -28.15 -4.77
C GLY A 63 -11.95 -27.23 -4.59
N PRO A 64 -13.14 -27.70 -5.02
CA PRO A 64 -14.41 -27.02 -4.73
C PRO A 64 -14.53 -26.66 -3.24
N PRO A 65 -15.03 -25.46 -2.87
CA PRO A 65 -15.72 -24.49 -3.72
C PRO A 65 -14.80 -23.50 -4.46
N TRP A 66 -13.51 -23.77 -4.60
CA TRP A 66 -12.52 -22.91 -5.26
C TRP A 66 -12.41 -21.51 -4.63
N GLN A 67 -12.52 -21.43 -3.31
CA GLN A 67 -12.42 -20.18 -2.56
C GLN A 67 -11.50 -20.30 -1.37
N LEU A 68 -10.67 -19.28 -1.14
CA LEU A 68 -9.74 -19.24 -0.02
C LEU A 68 -9.68 -17.83 0.59
N PRO A 69 -10.62 -17.47 1.49
CA PRO A 69 -10.73 -16.13 2.06
C PRO A 69 -9.74 -15.94 3.23
N PHE A 70 -8.44 -15.86 2.94
CA PHE A 70 -7.44 -15.51 3.97
C PHE A 70 -7.40 -14.00 4.26
N GLU A 71 -7.79 -13.17 3.29
CA GLU A 71 -7.74 -11.71 3.34
C GLU A 71 -8.99 -11.16 2.62
N PHE A 72 -9.48 -9.99 3.01
CA PHE A 72 -10.52 -9.32 2.21
C PHE A 72 -9.89 -8.87 0.89
N PRO A 73 -10.48 -9.23 -0.27
CA PRO A 73 -9.73 -9.24 -1.52
C PRO A 73 -9.68 -7.86 -2.23
N LEU A 74 -9.63 -6.77 -1.45
CA LEU A 74 -9.62 -5.40 -1.94
C LEU A 74 -8.31 -5.07 -2.67
N PHE A 75 -7.18 -5.56 -2.17
CA PHE A 75 -5.87 -5.39 -2.83
C PHE A 75 -5.85 -6.09 -4.19
N GLN A 76 -6.38 -7.31 -4.25
CA GLN A 76 -6.46 -8.14 -5.43
C GLN A 76 -7.39 -7.50 -6.48
N GLY A 77 -8.52 -6.95 -6.03
CA GLY A 77 -9.41 -6.15 -6.88
C GLY A 77 -8.74 -4.90 -7.43
N ALA A 78 -7.99 -4.16 -6.60
CA ALA A 78 -7.23 -3.00 -7.07
C ALA A 78 -6.17 -3.37 -8.11
N ALA A 79 -5.43 -4.47 -7.89
CA ALA A 79 -4.46 -4.97 -8.86
C ALA A 79 -5.10 -5.44 -10.17
N ALA A 80 -6.31 -6.02 -10.13
CA ALA A 80 -7.07 -6.37 -11.32
C ALA A 80 -7.40 -5.14 -12.17
N LEU A 81 -7.82 -4.03 -11.54
CA LEU A 81 -8.05 -2.76 -12.25
C LEU A 81 -6.76 -2.21 -12.90
N VAL A 82 -5.59 -2.46 -12.30
CA VAL A 82 -4.31 -2.10 -12.91
C VAL A 82 -3.98 -3.02 -14.11
N MET A 83 -4.40 -4.28 -14.10
CA MET A 83 -4.31 -5.15 -15.28
C MET A 83 -5.26 -4.67 -16.39
N ASP A 84 -6.46 -4.20 -16.04
CA ASP A 84 -7.45 -3.68 -17.01
C ASP A 84 -6.94 -2.48 -17.83
N VAL A 85 -6.00 -1.70 -17.29
CA VAL A 85 -5.34 -0.61 -18.03
C VAL A 85 -4.19 -1.08 -18.93
N GLY A 86 -3.97 -2.39 -19.04
CA GLY A 86 -3.04 -3.02 -20.00
C GLY A 86 -1.70 -3.46 -19.42
N LEU A 87 -1.52 -3.46 -18.09
CA LEU A 87 -0.30 -3.99 -17.47
C LEU A 87 -0.37 -5.52 -17.35
N GLY A 88 0.79 -6.17 -17.50
CA GLY A 88 0.94 -7.60 -17.16
C GLY A 88 0.76 -7.86 -15.66
N VAL A 89 0.67 -9.14 -15.29
CA VAL A 89 0.35 -9.58 -13.91
C VAL A 89 1.35 -9.04 -12.88
N GLU A 90 2.65 -9.28 -13.10
CA GLU A 90 3.71 -8.85 -12.20
C GLU A 90 3.75 -7.33 -12.02
N PRO A 91 3.83 -6.50 -13.10
CA PRO A 91 3.86 -5.06 -12.93
C PRO A 91 2.57 -4.51 -12.32
N ALA A 92 1.40 -5.09 -12.60
CA ALA A 92 0.14 -4.61 -12.04
C ALA A 92 0.08 -4.78 -10.51
N ILE A 93 0.41 -5.96 -10.01
CA ILE A 93 0.34 -6.24 -8.57
C ILE A 93 1.45 -5.54 -7.81
N ARG A 94 2.69 -5.56 -8.34
CA ARG A 94 3.82 -4.88 -7.71
C ARG A 94 3.62 -3.36 -7.71
N LEU A 95 3.05 -2.78 -8.77
CA LEU A 95 2.70 -1.36 -8.80
C LEU A 95 1.63 -1.02 -7.77
N THR A 96 0.62 -1.87 -7.61
CA THR A 96 -0.43 -1.70 -6.59
C THR A 96 0.19 -1.63 -5.19
N ASN A 97 1.08 -2.57 -4.85
CA ASN A 97 1.80 -2.55 -3.57
C ASN A 97 2.72 -1.32 -3.44
N LEU A 98 3.45 -0.96 -4.50
CA LEU A 98 4.32 0.21 -4.51
C LEU A 98 3.53 1.51 -4.26
N VAL A 99 2.36 1.68 -4.88
CA VAL A 99 1.51 2.84 -4.63
C VAL A 99 1.08 2.90 -3.16
N LEU A 100 0.65 1.78 -2.57
CA LEU A 100 0.27 1.71 -1.16
C LEU A 100 1.45 1.96 -0.21
N PHE A 101 2.64 1.50 -0.56
CA PHE A 101 3.89 1.83 0.12
C PHE A 101 4.16 3.35 0.11
N MET A 102 3.96 4.00 -1.04
CA MET A 102 4.10 5.46 -1.14
C MET A 102 3.01 6.20 -0.35
N VAL A 103 1.77 5.71 -0.37
CA VAL A 103 0.67 6.26 0.44
C VAL A 103 0.98 6.12 1.94
N THR A 104 1.57 5.01 2.36
CA THR A 104 2.03 4.82 3.74
C THR A 104 3.08 5.86 4.12
N ALA A 105 4.05 6.16 3.25
CA ALA A 105 5.02 7.23 3.49
C ALA A 105 4.35 8.60 3.69
N LEU A 106 3.31 8.91 2.91
CA LEU A 106 2.51 10.12 3.08
C LEU A 106 1.71 10.11 4.40
N ALA A 107 1.16 8.96 4.80
CA ALA A 107 0.48 8.80 6.07
C ALA A 107 1.42 9.00 7.27
N ILE A 108 2.67 8.53 7.18
CA ILE A 108 3.72 8.81 8.18
C ILE A 108 3.99 10.32 8.28
N VAL A 109 4.14 11.01 7.14
CA VAL A 109 4.34 12.47 7.13
C VAL A 109 3.16 13.19 7.78
N TRP A 110 1.94 12.77 7.47
CA TRP A 110 0.74 13.36 8.06
C TRP A 110 0.67 13.09 9.57
N LEU A 111 0.92 11.87 10.00
CA LEU A 111 0.94 11.49 11.41
C LEU A 111 1.95 12.33 12.20
N LEU A 112 3.20 12.43 11.72
CA LEU A 112 4.23 13.23 12.40
C LEU A 112 3.83 14.70 12.54
N ARG A 113 3.12 15.27 11.56
CA ARG A 113 2.61 16.65 11.64
C ARG A 113 1.51 16.80 12.70
N GLU A 114 0.56 15.87 12.77
CA GLU A 114 -0.52 15.94 13.77
C GLU A 114 -0.02 15.79 15.22
N PHE A 115 1.18 15.22 15.40
CA PHE A 115 1.86 15.11 16.70
C PHE A 115 2.96 16.17 16.92
N GLY A 116 3.14 17.15 16.00
CA GLY A 116 4.16 18.20 16.12
C GLY A 116 5.61 17.69 16.08
N GLN A 117 5.84 16.55 15.41
CA GLN A 117 7.12 15.85 15.29
C GLN A 117 7.74 16.02 13.91
N GLU A 118 7.55 17.15 13.23
CA GLU A 118 7.99 17.36 11.85
C GLU A 118 9.53 17.37 11.71
N ALA A 119 10.26 17.57 12.80
CA ALA A 119 11.71 17.41 12.84
C ALA A 119 12.14 15.97 12.51
N LEU A 120 11.31 14.98 12.83
CA LEU A 120 11.57 13.56 12.60
C LEU A 120 11.19 13.09 11.18
N THR A 121 10.52 13.92 10.38
CA THR A 121 10.00 13.50 9.07
C THR A 121 11.08 12.94 8.15
N ILE A 122 12.23 13.63 8.03
CA ILE A 122 13.31 13.18 7.15
C ILE A 122 13.94 11.87 7.64
N PRO A 123 14.45 11.74 8.88
CA PRO A 123 15.07 10.50 9.32
C PRO A 123 14.11 9.30 9.31
N VAL A 124 12.84 9.50 9.69
CA VAL A 124 11.84 8.43 9.66
C VAL A 124 11.54 8.02 8.21
N LEU A 125 11.37 8.97 7.28
CA LEU A 125 11.18 8.64 5.87
C LEU A 125 12.40 7.95 5.27
N VAL A 126 13.62 8.36 5.64
CA VAL A 126 14.83 7.67 5.14
C VAL A 126 14.84 6.21 5.61
N ALA A 127 14.57 5.96 6.90
CA ALA A 127 14.50 4.62 7.44
C ALA A 127 13.38 3.78 6.79
N TYR A 128 12.18 4.37 6.62
CA TYR A 128 11.05 3.70 6.01
C TYR A 128 11.26 3.43 4.51
N LEU A 129 11.82 4.37 3.76
CA LEU A 129 11.94 4.27 2.30
C LEU A 129 13.16 3.46 1.83
N PHE A 130 14.24 3.43 2.62
CA PHE A 130 15.53 2.91 2.16
C PHE A 130 16.13 1.85 3.08
N SER A 131 15.41 1.37 4.10
CA SER A 131 15.87 0.19 4.84
C SER A 131 15.93 -1.05 3.93
N PRO A 132 16.81 -2.03 4.22
CA PRO A 132 16.87 -3.28 3.47
C PRO A 132 15.51 -3.98 3.39
N PHE A 133 14.77 -4.00 4.51
CA PHE A 133 13.41 -4.52 4.57
C PHE A 133 12.49 -3.78 3.60
N ALA A 134 12.48 -2.45 3.60
CA ALA A 134 11.62 -1.68 2.70
C ALA A 134 11.97 -1.88 1.23
N LEU A 135 13.23 -2.07 0.87
CA LEU A 135 13.64 -2.37 -0.51
C LEU A 135 13.13 -3.73 -0.98
N GLU A 136 12.94 -4.69 -0.08
CA GLU A 136 12.40 -6.02 -0.38
C GLU A 136 10.86 -6.02 -0.33
N TRP A 137 10.26 -5.48 0.73
CA TRP A 137 8.83 -5.61 0.99
C TRP A 137 7.96 -4.73 0.08
N SER A 138 8.47 -3.55 -0.32
CA SER A 138 7.75 -2.65 -1.25
C SER A 138 7.66 -3.16 -2.69
N ARG A 139 8.47 -4.17 -3.06
CA ARG A 139 8.33 -4.86 -4.34
C ARG A 139 7.52 -6.14 -4.22
N ALA A 140 7.34 -6.70 -3.02
CA ALA A 140 6.55 -7.91 -2.84
C ALA A 140 5.09 -7.71 -3.30
N SER A 141 4.46 -8.78 -3.78
CA SER A 141 3.08 -8.79 -4.28
C SER A 141 2.10 -9.20 -3.19
N ILE A 142 2.02 -8.41 -2.12
CA ILE A 142 1.24 -8.69 -0.89
C ILE A 142 0.49 -7.45 -0.42
N ILE A 143 -0.51 -7.67 0.43
CA ILE A 143 -1.52 -6.68 0.84
C ILE A 143 -1.06 -5.71 1.93
N ASP A 144 0.01 -5.99 2.66
CA ASP A 144 0.32 -5.39 3.97
C ASP A 144 0.18 -3.85 4.04
N TYR A 145 0.63 -3.12 3.02
CA TYR A 145 0.52 -1.65 3.03
C TYR A 145 -0.93 -1.14 2.87
N LEU A 146 -1.87 -1.95 2.38
CA LEU A 146 -3.30 -1.67 2.40
C LEU A 146 -3.85 -1.62 3.83
N ALA A 147 -3.26 -2.35 4.78
CA ALA A 147 -3.62 -2.24 6.19
C ALA A 147 -2.86 -1.10 6.88
N VAL A 148 -1.54 -0.98 6.62
CA VAL A 148 -0.67 -0.02 7.32
C VAL A 148 -1.00 1.43 6.98
N ALA A 149 -1.18 1.78 5.70
CA ALA A 149 -1.48 3.15 5.29
C ALA A 149 -2.73 3.72 5.98
N PRO A 150 -3.90 3.06 5.91
CA PRO A 150 -5.09 3.55 6.57
C PRO A 150 -5.04 3.42 8.10
N THR A 151 -4.29 2.47 8.70
CA THR A 151 -4.05 2.50 10.16
C THR A 151 -3.42 3.84 10.57
N LEU A 152 -2.31 4.23 9.94
CA LEU A 152 -1.60 5.46 10.27
C LEU A 152 -2.45 6.69 9.96
N GLY A 153 -3.16 6.66 8.84
CA GLY A 153 -4.10 7.70 8.46
C GLY A 153 -5.28 7.84 9.44
N ALA A 154 -5.81 6.75 9.97
CA ALA A 154 -6.90 6.76 10.95
C ALA A 154 -6.45 7.44 12.25
N ILE A 155 -5.25 7.13 12.74
CA ILE A 155 -4.67 7.75 13.93
C ILE A 155 -4.46 9.26 13.70
N ALA A 156 -3.88 9.64 12.55
CA ALA A 156 -3.69 11.05 12.21
C ALA A 156 -5.02 11.80 12.06
N ALA A 157 -6.04 11.17 11.46
CA ALA A 157 -7.39 11.71 11.33
C ALA A 157 -8.04 11.93 12.71
N ALA A 158 -7.97 10.94 13.60
CA ALA A 158 -8.51 11.02 14.95
C ALA A 158 -7.84 12.15 15.75
N ARG A 159 -6.50 12.24 15.68
CA ARG A 159 -5.74 13.33 16.31
C ARG A 159 -6.15 14.70 15.78
N ARG A 160 -6.39 14.80 14.47
CA ARG A 160 -6.89 16.02 13.84
C ARG A 160 -8.32 16.36 14.27
N ALA A 161 -9.15 15.35 14.50
CA ALA A 161 -10.52 15.52 14.99
C ALA A 161 -10.52 16.13 16.40
N GLU A 162 -9.67 15.62 17.30
CA GLU A 162 -9.49 16.15 18.65
C GLU A 162 -9.03 17.61 18.64
N THR A 163 -8.02 17.93 17.84
CA THR A 163 -7.41 19.27 17.82
C THR A 163 -8.31 20.32 17.18
N THR A 164 -9.08 19.95 16.15
CA THR A 164 -9.92 20.90 15.40
C THR A 164 -11.39 20.91 15.82
N GLY A 165 -11.85 19.91 16.57
CA GLY A 165 -13.26 19.73 16.95
C GLY A 165 -14.20 19.39 15.79
N ARG A 166 -13.70 19.11 14.58
CA ARG A 166 -14.54 18.88 13.39
C ARG A 166 -14.89 17.40 13.22
N SER A 167 -16.18 17.07 13.20
CA SER A 167 -16.71 15.70 13.09
C SER A 167 -16.28 14.95 11.82
N ARG A 168 -16.06 15.66 10.70
CA ARG A 168 -15.60 15.03 9.44
C ARG A 168 -14.31 14.23 9.59
N TRP A 169 -13.43 14.61 10.54
CA TRP A 169 -12.19 13.89 10.78
C TRP A 169 -12.42 12.59 11.56
N TRP A 170 -13.43 12.53 12.43
CA TRP A 170 -13.88 11.27 13.04
C TRP A 170 -14.45 10.32 12.00
N VAL A 171 -15.24 10.84 11.04
CA VAL A 171 -15.75 10.04 9.92
C VAL A 171 -14.60 9.48 9.09
N LEU A 172 -13.61 10.30 8.73
CA LEU A 172 -12.43 9.84 8.02
C LEU A 172 -11.64 8.80 8.81
N ALA A 173 -11.44 9.02 10.11
CA ALA A 173 -10.76 8.07 10.99
C ALA A 173 -11.47 6.71 11.02
N ALA A 174 -12.80 6.72 11.11
CA ALA A 174 -13.61 5.50 11.09
C ALA A 174 -13.52 4.77 9.74
N VAL A 175 -13.63 5.50 8.62
CA VAL A 175 -13.51 4.92 7.27
C VAL A 175 -12.14 4.26 7.08
N LEU A 176 -11.06 4.97 7.43
CA LEU A 176 -9.71 4.42 7.35
C LEU A 176 -9.53 3.23 8.31
N GLY A 177 -10.08 3.31 9.53
CA GLY A 177 -10.08 2.20 10.47
C GLY A 177 -10.77 0.95 9.93
N VAL A 178 -11.90 1.10 9.23
CA VAL A 178 -12.59 -0.01 8.55
C VAL A 178 -11.72 -0.58 7.44
N VAL A 179 -11.19 0.26 6.54
CA VAL A 179 -10.34 -0.19 5.43
C VAL A 179 -9.09 -0.92 5.94
N SER A 180 -8.54 -0.49 7.08
CA SER A 180 -7.40 -1.14 7.70
C SER A 180 -7.68 -2.55 8.25
N ALA A 181 -8.95 -2.87 8.50
CA ALA A 181 -9.37 -4.16 9.05
C ALA A 181 -9.89 -5.13 7.98
N LEU A 182 -9.89 -4.70 6.72
CA LEU A 182 -10.18 -5.52 5.54
C LEU A 182 -8.88 -6.18 5.06
#